data_AF-W4LWC0-F1
#
_entry.id   AF-W4LWC0-F1
#
_cell.length_a   1.000
_cell.length_b   1.000
_cell.length_c   1.000
_cell.angle_alpha   90.00
_cell.angle_beta   90.00
_cell.angle_gamma   90.00
#
_symmetry.space_group_name_H-M   'P 1'
#
loop_
_entity.id
_entity.type
_entity.pdbx_description
1 polymer ?
#
loop_
_entity_poly.entity_id
_entity_poly.type
_entity_poly.pdbx_seq_one_letter_code
_entity_poly.pdbx_strand_id
1 'polypeptide(L)'
;GTIVYVGKAKNLRNRVKQYVSNSGDPRYHIRLGLLSVVAVDFLVTHTEKEALILENTLIKKHHPRFNIALRDDKNHIHLRLDPKQRYPRLTIVRRPGKDKAYYFGPYASSQAVRETLRVLARAFPLRSCTDAVMNSRSRPCLYHEIGQCVAPCVPGYTTEAEYRELVEQVALHLRGRSDDIVKTLKAQIREASDNLRFEDAARLYRRLQAVEETTGKQRVTSVKQRDQDIFGYYRAGDTVQIQTLNVRSGQLVGGRAYTFAEQLEPDIEYLMSSFVNQYYADNPHIPREVLLPCALHDADSLAELLSDKKERQVVLEVPQRGDKYHMVQLAMKNAELSYQKELDADAEMQRALEELQKKLRLRELPRRIECFDISNISGNQSVGSMVTFQDGEPDKQRYRRFRIQTLEGPNDFGMMLEVL
;
A
#
# COMPACT_ATOMS: atom_id res chain seq x y z
N GLY A 1 3.91 -33.34 -4.85
CA GLY A 1 3.21 -32.65 -5.96
C GLY A 1 3.24 -31.15 -5.73
N THR A 2 2.79 -30.35 -6.70
CA THR A 2 2.66 -28.89 -6.54
C THR A 2 1.43 -28.55 -5.71
N ILE A 3 1.57 -27.70 -4.69
CA ILE A 3 0.43 -27.25 -3.87
C ILE A 3 -0.36 -26.21 -4.66
N VAL A 4 -1.64 -26.49 -4.90
CA VAL A 4 -2.52 -25.64 -5.72
C VAL A 4 -3.51 -24.81 -4.90
N TYR A 5 -3.84 -25.26 -3.68
CA TYR A 5 -4.70 -24.57 -2.74
C TYR A 5 -4.34 -24.95 -1.30
N VAL A 6 -4.48 -23.99 -0.39
CA VAL A 6 -4.32 -24.13 1.07
C VAL A 6 -5.56 -23.56 1.73
N GLY A 7 -6.13 -24.25 2.71
CA GLY A 7 -7.20 -23.69 3.51
C GLY A 7 -7.23 -24.18 4.94
N LYS A 8 -8.07 -23.54 5.76
CA LYS A 8 -8.35 -23.87 7.15
C LYS A 8 -9.78 -24.35 7.31
N ALA A 9 -10.04 -25.16 8.33
CA ALA A 9 -11.38 -25.56 8.71
C ALA A 9 -11.44 -25.99 10.16
N LYS A 10 -12.56 -25.70 10.84
CA LYS A 10 -12.88 -26.31 12.14
C LYS A 10 -13.05 -27.83 12.02
N ASN A 11 -13.64 -28.27 10.91
CA ASN A 11 -13.81 -29.68 10.58
C ASN A 11 -13.32 -29.96 9.15
N LEU A 12 -12.12 -30.53 9.05
CA LEU A 12 -11.47 -30.86 7.77
C LEU A 12 -12.33 -31.78 6.90
N ARG A 13 -13.00 -32.77 7.50
CA ARG A 13 -13.83 -33.72 6.76
C ARG A 13 -14.99 -33.03 6.05
N ASN A 14 -15.67 -32.10 6.72
CA ASN A 14 -16.77 -31.35 6.13
C ASN A 14 -16.28 -30.38 5.05
N ARG A 15 -15.15 -29.70 5.29
CA ARG A 15 -14.57 -28.78 4.31
C ARG A 15 -14.14 -29.49 3.02
N VAL A 16 -13.46 -30.62 3.13
CA VAL A 16 -13.08 -31.42 1.96
C VAL A 16 -14.32 -31.90 1.20
N LYS A 17 -15.39 -32.31 1.91
CA LYS A 17 -16.65 -32.69 1.28
C LYS A 17 -17.27 -31.55 0.47
N GLN A 18 -17.22 -30.30 0.93
CA GLN A 18 -17.78 -29.15 0.18
C GLN A 18 -17.17 -28.99 -1.22
N TYR A 19 -15.89 -29.32 -1.39
CA TYR A 19 -15.22 -29.26 -2.70
C TYR A 19 -15.56 -30.44 -3.62
N VAL A 20 -16.09 -31.54 -3.07
CA VAL A 20 -16.35 -32.80 -3.78
C VAL A 20 -17.86 -33.04 -4.00
N SER A 21 -18.73 -32.47 -3.15
CA SER A 21 -20.18 -32.66 -3.21
C SER A 21 -20.83 -31.79 -4.29
N ASN A 22 -21.73 -32.39 -5.07
CA ASN A 22 -22.38 -31.81 -6.25
C ASN A 22 -23.66 -30.98 -5.94
N SER A 23 -23.80 -30.42 -4.75
CA SER A 23 -25.08 -29.92 -4.22
C SER A 23 -25.06 -28.44 -3.86
N GLY A 24 -25.02 -27.57 -4.88
CA GLY A 24 -25.13 -26.11 -4.80
C GLY A 24 -25.06 -25.43 -6.18
N ASP A 25 -25.10 -24.10 -6.24
CA ASP A 25 -25.27 -23.30 -7.46
C ASP A 25 -24.25 -23.66 -8.58
N PRO A 26 -24.71 -24.13 -9.76
CA PRO A 26 -23.88 -24.67 -10.84
C PRO A 26 -22.88 -23.66 -11.45
N ARG A 27 -22.95 -22.37 -11.10
CA ARG A 27 -21.95 -21.36 -11.48
C ARG A 27 -20.64 -21.46 -10.67
N TYR A 28 -20.68 -22.12 -9.51
CA TYR A 28 -19.55 -22.24 -8.59
C TYR A 28 -19.11 -23.69 -8.35
N HIS A 29 -19.98 -24.64 -8.66
CA HIS A 29 -19.61 -26.05 -8.73
C HIS A 29 -18.74 -26.28 -9.96
N ILE A 30 -17.64 -27.01 -9.75
CA ILE A 30 -16.77 -27.57 -10.78
C ILE A 30 -15.70 -26.60 -11.29
N ARG A 31 -14.62 -26.49 -10.51
CA ARG A 31 -13.28 -26.55 -11.14
C ARG A 31 -12.16 -27.18 -10.30
N LEU A 32 -12.30 -27.38 -8.98
CA LEU A 32 -11.31 -28.17 -8.22
C LEU A 32 -11.31 -29.65 -8.61
N GLY A 33 -12.48 -30.24 -8.91
CA GLY A 33 -12.58 -31.60 -9.46
C GLY A 33 -12.14 -31.74 -10.93
N LEU A 34 -12.00 -30.63 -11.67
CA LEU A 34 -11.43 -30.58 -13.02
C LEU A 34 -9.94 -30.22 -13.03
N LEU A 35 -9.40 -29.83 -11.87
CA LEU A 35 -7.99 -29.61 -11.67
C LEU A 35 -7.36 -30.90 -11.17
N SER A 36 -6.12 -31.11 -11.58
CA SER A 36 -5.26 -32.27 -11.33
C SER A 36 -4.92 -32.53 -9.85
N VAL A 37 -5.89 -32.43 -8.95
CA VAL A 37 -5.75 -32.68 -7.51
C VAL A 37 -5.67 -34.19 -7.32
N VAL A 38 -4.44 -34.68 -7.15
CA VAL A 38 -4.14 -36.11 -6.97
C VAL A 38 -4.19 -36.54 -5.50
N ALA A 39 -4.01 -35.61 -4.56
CA ALA A 39 -3.96 -35.90 -3.12
C ALA A 39 -4.34 -34.67 -2.28
N VAL A 40 -4.75 -34.91 -1.03
CA VAL A 40 -5.02 -33.89 -0.01
C VAL A 40 -4.24 -34.26 1.25
N ASP A 41 -3.35 -33.36 1.69
CA ASP A 41 -2.63 -33.44 2.96
C ASP A 41 -3.26 -32.50 4.00
N PHE A 42 -3.07 -32.78 5.29
CA PHE A 42 -3.59 -31.93 6.38
C PHE A 42 -2.62 -31.81 7.55
N LEU A 43 -2.70 -30.67 8.24
CA LEU A 43 -1.99 -30.38 9.49
C LEU A 43 -3.03 -30.01 10.54
N VAL A 44 -2.92 -30.60 11.73
CA VAL A 44 -3.83 -30.33 12.86
C VAL A 44 -3.22 -29.25 13.75
N THR A 45 -4.01 -28.28 14.17
CA THR A 45 -3.63 -27.24 15.14
C THR A 45 -4.47 -27.37 16.41
N HIS A 46 -4.01 -26.79 17.52
CA HIS A 46 -4.73 -26.83 18.80
C HIS A 46 -5.84 -25.79 18.87
N THR A 47 -5.70 -24.69 18.14
CA THR A 47 -6.69 -23.59 18.11
C THR A 47 -6.98 -23.12 16.69
N GLU A 48 -8.14 -22.47 16.52
CA GLU A 48 -8.50 -21.79 15.26
C GLU A 48 -7.56 -20.62 14.96
N LYS A 49 -7.06 -19.93 15.98
CA LYS A 49 -6.03 -18.88 15.87
C LYS A 49 -4.72 -19.42 15.29
N GLU A 50 -4.27 -20.59 15.72
CA GLU A 50 -3.10 -21.26 15.13
C GLU A 50 -3.36 -21.68 13.68
N ALA A 51 -4.56 -22.17 13.36
CA ALA A 51 -4.94 -22.53 11.99
C ALA A 51 -4.88 -21.32 11.05
N LEU A 52 -5.36 -20.15 11.51
CA LEU A 52 -5.25 -18.86 10.84
C LEU A 52 -3.80 -18.49 10.51
N ILE A 53 -2.91 -18.59 11.50
CA ILE A 53 -1.49 -18.26 11.33
C ILE A 53 -0.82 -19.24 10.36
N LEU A 54 -1.11 -20.54 10.50
CA LEU A 54 -0.55 -21.60 9.67
C LEU A 54 -1.01 -21.49 8.22
N GLU A 55 -2.29 -21.24 7.97
CA GLU A 55 -2.85 -21.01 6.63
C GLU A 55 -2.08 -19.90 5.91
N ASN A 56 -1.97 -18.73 6.54
CA ASN A 56 -1.27 -17.58 5.98
C ASN A 56 0.22 -17.90 5.71
N THR A 57 0.87 -18.62 6.63
CA THR A 57 2.26 -19.06 6.47
C THR A 57 2.44 -19.98 5.27
N LEU A 58 1.52 -20.94 5.07
CA LEU A 58 1.56 -21.88 3.95
C LEU A 58 1.23 -21.20 2.61
N ILE A 59 0.25 -20.28 2.58
CA ILE A 59 -0.06 -19.49 1.38
C ILE A 59 1.15 -18.65 0.96
N LYS A 60 1.82 -17.99 1.91
CA LYS A 60 3.03 -17.20 1.64
C LYS A 60 4.22 -18.06 1.22
N LYS A 61 4.35 -19.26 1.77
CA LYS A 61 5.46 -20.17 1.44
C LYS A 61 5.30 -20.79 0.05
N HIS A 62 4.08 -21.17 -0.32
CA HIS A 62 3.83 -21.99 -1.50
C HIS A 62 3.21 -21.23 -2.67
N HIS A 63 2.71 -20.01 -2.44
CA HIS A 63 1.98 -19.21 -3.41
C HIS A 63 1.01 -20.03 -4.27
N PRO A 64 0.07 -20.78 -3.66
CA PRO A 64 -0.80 -21.67 -4.41
C PRO A 64 -1.70 -20.87 -5.35
N ARG A 65 -1.84 -21.36 -6.59
CA ARG A 65 -2.53 -20.65 -7.69
C ARG A 65 -3.95 -20.19 -7.34
N PHE A 66 -4.71 -21.03 -6.63
CA PHE A 66 -6.14 -20.79 -6.38
C PHE A 66 -6.44 -20.09 -5.04
N ASN A 67 -5.41 -19.74 -4.28
CA ASN A 67 -5.58 -18.91 -3.11
C ASN A 67 -5.59 -17.43 -3.49
N ILE A 68 -6.32 -16.64 -2.70
CA ILE A 68 -5.98 -15.23 -2.57
C ILE A 68 -4.53 -15.15 -2.07
N ALA A 69 -3.67 -14.58 -2.89
CA ALA A 69 -2.29 -14.29 -2.55
C ALA A 69 -2.07 -12.80 -2.69
N LEU A 70 -1.92 -12.11 -1.56
CA LEU A 70 -1.44 -10.73 -1.57
C LEU A 70 0.01 -10.73 -2.09
N ARG A 71 0.19 -10.34 -3.36
CA ARG A 71 1.53 -10.25 -3.95
C ARG A 71 2.34 -9.16 -3.24
N ASP A 72 3.59 -9.50 -2.90
CA ASP A 72 4.53 -8.67 -2.16
C ASP A 72 4.94 -7.37 -2.88
N ASP A 73 4.74 -7.29 -4.20
CA ASP A 73 4.97 -6.09 -5.00
C ASP A 73 4.00 -4.95 -4.67
N LYS A 74 2.86 -5.27 -4.05
CA LYS A 74 1.83 -4.34 -3.56
C LYS A 74 2.04 -3.92 -2.09
N ASN A 75 3.25 -4.01 -1.55
CA ASN A 75 3.59 -3.52 -0.21
C ASN A 75 3.01 -2.12 0.08
N HIS A 76 2.27 -2.01 1.18
CA HIS A 76 1.71 -0.76 1.70
C HIS A 76 2.81 0.26 1.94
N ILE A 77 2.68 1.44 1.34
CA ILE A 77 3.69 2.47 1.52
C ILE A 77 3.40 3.21 2.81
N HIS A 78 4.42 3.37 3.62
CA HIS A 78 4.36 4.05 4.91
C HIS A 78 5.43 5.13 4.96
N LEU A 79 5.16 6.17 5.75
CA LEU A 79 6.17 7.09 6.22
C LEU A 79 6.73 6.57 7.54
N ARG A 80 8.03 6.37 7.61
CA ARG A 80 8.77 6.04 8.82
C ARG A 80 9.38 7.31 9.40
N LEU A 81 9.26 7.50 10.70
CA LEU A 81 9.88 8.58 11.47
C LEU A 81 10.47 7.97 12.75
N ASP A 82 11.77 8.06 12.93
CA ASP A 82 12.47 7.41 14.05
C ASP A 82 12.82 8.41 15.15
N PRO A 83 12.06 8.49 16.25
CA PRO A 83 12.27 9.52 17.27
C PRO A 83 13.60 9.37 18.03
N LYS A 84 14.30 8.23 17.92
CA LYS A 84 15.59 8.02 18.58
C LYS A 84 16.75 8.72 17.86
N GLN A 85 16.57 9.07 16.59
CA GLN A 85 17.59 9.83 15.88
C GLN A 85 17.65 11.26 16.41
N ARG A 86 18.84 11.88 16.40
CA ARG A 86 19.04 13.25 16.87
C ARG A 86 18.20 14.26 16.08
N TYR A 87 18.22 14.13 14.75
CA TYR A 87 17.43 14.94 13.83
C TYR A 87 16.66 14.02 12.88
N PRO A 88 15.52 13.43 13.27
CA PRO A 88 14.86 12.46 12.43
C PRO A 88 14.27 13.09 11.16
N ARG A 89 14.18 12.26 10.11
CA ARG A 89 13.54 12.61 8.84
C ARG A 89 12.46 11.61 8.49
N LEU A 90 11.49 12.03 7.69
CA LEU A 90 10.50 11.12 7.12
C LEU A 90 11.13 10.30 6.00
N THR A 91 11.07 8.98 6.09
CA THR A 91 11.51 8.07 5.03
C THR A 91 10.35 7.24 4.50
N ILE A 92 10.35 6.98 3.20
CA ILE A 92 9.35 6.13 2.56
C ILE A 92 9.79 4.68 2.73
N VAL A 93 8.95 3.86 3.36
CA VAL A 93 9.20 2.42 3.52
C VAL A 93 8.01 1.63 2.99
N ARG A 94 8.29 0.43 2.49
CA ARG A 94 7.29 -0.54 2.01
C ARG A 94 6.79 -1.48 3.10
N ARG A 95 7.60 -1.67 4.15
CA ARG A 95 7.24 -2.51 5.30
C ARG A 95 7.68 -1.79 6.57
N PRO A 96 6.80 -1.69 7.57
CA PRO A 96 7.21 -1.27 8.89
C PRO A 96 8.19 -2.29 9.49
N GLY A 97 9.22 -1.79 10.15
CA GLY A 97 10.20 -2.59 10.88
C GLY A 97 9.79 -2.78 12.34
N LYS A 98 10.44 -3.73 13.00
CA LYS A 98 10.31 -3.96 14.45
C LYS A 98 11.28 -3.08 15.26
N ASP A 99 11.40 -1.81 14.91
CA ASP A 99 12.44 -0.88 15.44
C ASP A 99 11.89 0.17 16.42
N LYS A 100 10.60 0.09 16.78
CA LYS A 100 9.86 1.09 17.58
C LYS A 100 9.85 2.50 16.96
N ALA A 101 10.17 2.65 15.67
CA ALA A 101 9.94 3.89 14.96
C ALA A 101 8.42 4.14 14.78
N TYR A 102 8.06 5.38 14.51
CA TYR A 102 6.70 5.71 14.12
C TYR A 102 6.49 5.40 12.64
N TYR A 103 5.38 4.75 12.33
CA TYR A 103 4.95 4.43 10.98
C TYR A 103 3.58 5.02 10.72
N PHE A 104 3.45 5.77 9.63
CA PHE A 104 2.22 6.45 9.23
C PHE A 104 1.79 5.95 7.85
N GLY A 105 0.49 5.68 7.69
CA GLY A 105 -0.08 5.05 6.50
C GLY A 105 -1.19 4.05 6.87
N PRO A 106 -1.54 3.14 5.96
CA PRO A 106 -0.94 2.93 4.64
C PRO A 106 -1.37 3.98 3.60
N TYR A 107 -0.46 4.37 2.71
CA TYR A 107 -0.77 5.21 1.57
C TYR A 107 -1.05 4.36 0.32
N ALA A 108 -1.96 4.83 -0.53
CA ALA A 108 -2.42 4.12 -1.73
C ALA A 108 -1.34 3.97 -2.81
N SER A 109 -0.42 4.95 -2.93
CA SER A 109 0.62 4.95 -3.96
C SER A 109 1.84 5.78 -3.56
N SER A 110 2.97 5.56 -4.24
CA SER A 110 4.19 6.37 -4.05
C SER A 110 3.94 7.85 -4.35
N GLN A 111 3.03 8.12 -5.28
CA GLN A 111 2.63 9.49 -5.63
C GLN A 111 1.88 10.15 -4.46
N ALA A 112 0.89 9.47 -3.88
CA ALA A 112 0.12 9.98 -2.73
C ALA A 112 1.04 10.32 -1.54
N VAL A 113 2.04 9.49 -1.28
CA VAL A 113 3.04 9.72 -0.22
C VAL A 113 3.88 10.95 -0.53
N ARG A 114 4.35 11.10 -1.77
CA ARG A 114 5.16 12.26 -2.19
C ARG A 114 4.37 13.56 -2.17
N GLU A 115 3.08 13.53 -2.47
CA GLU A 115 2.17 14.67 -2.32
C GLU A 115 2.03 15.04 -0.85
N THR A 116 1.81 14.06 0.02
CA THR A 116 1.76 14.27 1.47
C THR A 116 3.06 14.89 2.00
N LEU A 117 4.22 14.35 1.60
CA LEU A 117 5.53 14.89 1.98
C LEU A 117 5.74 16.33 1.50
N ARG A 118 5.29 16.68 0.28
CA ARG A 118 5.40 18.04 -0.26
C ARG A 118 4.61 19.04 0.59
N VAL A 119 3.43 18.65 1.05
CA VAL A 119 2.58 19.47 1.92
C VAL A 119 3.20 19.59 3.31
N LEU A 120 3.62 18.46 3.89
CA LEU A 120 4.29 18.44 5.20
C LEU A 120 5.54 19.30 5.22
N ALA A 121 6.36 19.30 4.17
CA ALA A 121 7.59 20.10 4.13
C ALA A 121 7.33 21.62 4.26
N ARG A 122 6.15 22.11 3.85
CA ARG A 122 5.77 23.52 4.00
C ARG A 122 5.24 23.83 5.39
N ALA A 123 4.48 22.90 5.97
CA ALA A 123 3.88 23.04 7.29
C ALA A 123 4.84 22.68 8.43
N PHE A 124 5.84 21.84 8.18
CA PHE A 124 6.76 21.30 9.17
C PHE A 124 8.15 21.17 8.52
N PRO A 125 9.03 22.17 8.70
CA PRO A 125 10.33 22.25 8.03
C PRO A 125 11.38 21.27 8.59
N LEU A 126 11.10 19.97 8.53
CA LEU A 126 12.03 18.90 8.83
C LEU A 126 13.05 18.72 7.70
N ARG A 127 14.23 18.18 8.02
CA ARG A 127 15.23 17.85 6.99
C ARG A 127 14.74 16.70 6.10
N SER A 128 15.07 16.77 4.82
CA SER A 128 14.86 15.68 3.84
C SER A 128 16.17 14.97 3.46
N CYS A 129 17.32 15.62 3.67
CA CYS A 129 18.64 15.10 3.32
C CYS A 129 19.00 13.82 4.10
N THR A 130 19.92 13.02 3.53
CA THR A 130 20.49 11.85 4.23
C THR A 130 21.47 12.29 5.31
N ASP A 131 21.81 11.39 6.24
CA ASP A 131 22.81 11.68 7.28
C ASP A 131 24.17 12.04 6.68
N ALA A 132 24.60 11.32 5.65
CA ALA A 132 25.84 11.63 4.94
C ALA A 132 25.84 13.05 4.34
N VAL A 133 24.72 13.49 3.76
CA VAL A 133 24.59 14.84 3.21
C VAL A 133 24.45 15.88 4.32
N MET A 134 23.78 15.56 5.42
CA MET A 134 23.65 16.47 6.56
C MET A 134 25.03 16.76 7.19
N ASN A 135 25.82 15.72 7.42
CA ASN A 135 27.11 15.82 8.12
C ASN A 135 28.21 16.49 7.28
N SER A 136 28.07 16.51 5.95
CA SER A 136 29.04 17.16 5.05
C SER A 136 28.73 18.63 4.74
N ARG A 137 27.61 19.17 5.25
CA ARG A 137 27.18 20.54 4.95
C ARG A 137 27.86 21.55 5.87
N SER A 138 28.50 22.55 5.26
CA SER A 138 29.03 23.73 5.96
C SER A 138 28.11 24.95 5.87
N ARG A 139 27.15 24.97 4.93
CA ARG A 139 26.19 26.07 4.72
C ARG A 139 24.76 25.55 4.56
N PRO A 140 23.73 26.37 4.90
CA PRO A 140 22.34 26.01 4.66
C PRO A 140 22.08 25.68 3.19
N CYS A 141 21.09 24.84 2.95
CA CYS A 141 20.71 24.42 1.60
C CYS A 141 19.51 25.21 1.09
N LEU A 142 19.20 25.07 -0.20
CA LEU A 142 18.02 25.69 -0.81
C LEU A 142 16.73 25.41 -0.03
N TYR A 143 16.55 24.19 0.51
CA TYR A 143 15.37 23.86 1.30
C TYR A 143 15.23 24.73 2.56
N HIS A 144 16.34 25.20 3.14
CA HIS A 144 16.30 26.17 4.23
C HIS A 144 15.89 27.55 3.73
N GLU A 145 16.50 28.01 2.64
CA GLU A 145 16.22 29.33 2.05
C GLU A 145 14.75 29.49 1.64
N ILE A 146 14.11 28.41 1.16
CA ILE A 146 12.67 28.38 0.83
C ILE A 146 11.77 27.99 2.03
N GLY A 147 12.32 27.89 3.24
CA GLY A 147 11.55 27.67 4.48
C GLY A 147 11.02 26.24 4.69
N GLN A 148 11.56 25.24 3.99
CA GLN A 148 11.19 23.82 4.11
C GLN A 148 12.12 23.01 5.02
N CYS A 149 13.16 23.62 5.60
CA CYS A 149 14.09 22.99 6.51
C CYS A 149 14.64 24.02 7.51
N VAL A 150 14.69 23.69 8.80
CA VAL A 150 15.32 24.55 9.83
C VAL A 150 16.85 24.44 9.87
N ALA A 151 17.46 23.81 8.86
CA ALA A 151 18.91 23.65 8.73
C ALA A 151 19.63 23.08 9.97
N PRO A 152 19.21 21.93 10.53
CA PRO A 152 19.90 21.32 11.68
C PRO A 152 21.34 20.88 11.35
N CYS A 153 21.73 20.90 10.07
CA CYS A 153 23.09 20.61 9.62
C CYS A 153 24.10 21.72 9.91
N VAL A 154 23.66 22.95 10.18
CA VAL A 154 24.55 24.09 10.44
C VAL A 154 24.35 24.57 11.89
N PRO A 155 25.41 24.65 12.70
CA PRO A 155 25.32 25.19 14.06
C PRO A 155 24.70 26.59 14.08
N GLY A 156 23.83 26.86 15.07
CA GLY A 156 23.22 28.17 15.31
C GLY A 156 21.86 28.40 14.64
N TYR A 157 21.43 27.57 13.69
CA TYR A 157 20.13 27.74 13.01
C TYR A 157 18.95 27.09 13.75
N THR A 158 19.19 25.99 14.47
CA THR A 158 18.17 25.31 15.28
C THR A 158 18.82 24.48 16.38
N THR A 159 18.12 24.30 17.48
CA THR A 159 18.49 23.40 18.57
C THR A 159 17.84 22.03 18.42
N GLU A 160 18.38 21.03 19.11
CA GLU A 160 17.78 19.69 19.14
C GLU A 160 16.38 19.69 19.78
N ALA A 161 16.15 20.56 20.77
CA ALA A 161 14.86 20.69 21.44
C ALA A 161 13.78 21.26 20.50
N GLU A 162 14.09 22.35 19.78
CA GLU A 162 13.19 22.94 18.78
C GLU A 162 12.89 21.94 17.65
N TYR A 163 13.91 21.21 17.19
CA TYR A 163 13.71 20.21 16.16
C TYR A 163 12.83 19.06 16.66
N ARG A 164 12.99 18.63 17.92
CA ARG A 164 12.15 17.59 18.52
C ARG A 164 10.69 18.02 18.62
N GLU A 165 10.42 19.28 18.94
CA GLU A 165 9.06 19.84 18.92
C GLU A 165 8.44 19.75 17.52
N LEU A 166 9.20 20.10 16.46
CA LEU A 166 8.74 19.94 15.08
C LEU A 166 8.41 18.48 14.75
N VAL A 167 9.22 17.53 15.22
CA VAL A 167 9.02 16.09 15.01
C VAL A 167 7.74 15.60 15.69
N GLU A 168 7.46 16.07 16.90
CA GLU A 168 6.23 15.75 17.62
C GLU A 168 4.99 16.34 16.93
N GLN A 169 5.08 17.58 16.45
CA GLN A 169 4.01 18.21 15.69
C GLN A 169 3.73 17.45 14.37
N VAL A 170 4.75 16.99 13.66
CA VAL A 170 4.58 16.11 12.48
C VAL A 170 3.89 14.81 12.85
N ALA A 171 4.32 14.17 13.95
CA ALA A 171 3.71 12.94 14.41
C ALA A 171 2.24 13.13 14.83
N LEU A 172 1.88 14.26 15.46
CA LEU A 172 0.50 14.60 15.80
C LEU A 172 -0.35 14.83 14.54
N HIS A 173 0.17 15.58 13.56
CA HIS A 173 -0.53 15.84 12.30
C HIS A 173 -0.81 14.54 11.56
N LEU A 174 0.19 13.67 11.42
CA LEU A 174 0.06 12.37 10.75
C LEU A 174 -0.83 11.37 11.50
N ARG A 175 -1.13 11.61 12.79
CA ARG A 175 -2.14 10.87 13.57
C ARG A 175 -3.55 11.48 13.46
N GLY A 176 -3.72 12.55 12.67
CA GLY A 176 -4.99 13.25 12.50
C GLY A 176 -5.34 14.22 13.64
N ARG A 177 -4.36 14.60 14.48
CA ARG A 177 -4.56 15.59 15.57
C ARG A 177 -4.14 17.00 15.14
N SER A 178 -4.58 17.43 13.96
CA SER A 178 -4.24 18.75 13.40
C SER A 178 -4.84 19.92 14.18
N ASP A 179 -5.97 19.72 14.85
CA ASP A 179 -6.63 20.77 15.65
C ASP A 179 -5.75 21.28 16.79
N ASP A 180 -4.97 20.38 17.42
CA ASP A 180 -4.05 20.74 18.50
C ASP A 180 -2.92 21.64 17.97
N ILE A 181 -2.40 21.34 16.79
CA ILE A 181 -1.35 22.12 16.12
C ILE A 181 -1.87 23.51 15.75
N VAL A 182 -3.09 23.59 15.20
CA VAL A 182 -3.73 24.86 14.84
C VAL A 182 -3.88 25.76 16.08
N LYS A 183 -4.30 25.19 17.22
CA LYS A 183 -4.39 25.94 18.48
C LYS A 183 -3.02 26.45 18.94
N THR A 184 -2.00 25.60 18.93
CA THR A 184 -0.63 25.97 19.33
C THR A 184 -0.06 27.07 18.43
N LEU A 185 -0.20 26.95 17.10
CA LEU A 185 0.28 27.97 16.16
C LEU A 185 -0.44 29.31 16.36
N LYS A 186 -1.75 29.32 16.60
CA LYS A 186 -2.51 30.54 16.89
C LYS A 186 -2.03 31.22 18.19
N ALA A 187 -1.71 30.45 19.22
CA ALA A 187 -1.13 30.98 20.45
C ALA A 187 0.27 31.58 20.22
N GLN A 188 1.15 30.87 19.49
CA GLN A 188 2.49 31.35 19.15
C GLN A 188 2.47 32.61 18.27
N ILE A 189 1.51 32.72 17.33
CA ILE A 189 1.32 33.93 16.52
C ILE A 189 0.96 35.12 17.41
N ARG A 190 0.00 34.94 18.33
CA ARG A 190 -0.39 36.00 19.28
C ARG A 190 0.79 36.45 20.13
N GLU A 191 1.50 35.50 20.73
CA GLU A 191 2.68 35.79 21.54
C GLU A 191 3.77 36.53 20.73
N ALA A 192 4.02 36.13 19.48
CA ALA A 192 4.97 36.83 18.62
C ALA A 192 4.51 38.25 18.28
N SER A 193 3.22 38.45 17.98
CA SER A 193 2.61 39.75 17.73
C SER A 193 2.64 40.66 18.97
N ASP A 194 2.30 40.14 20.15
CA ASP A 194 2.31 40.88 21.41
C ASP A 194 3.74 41.35 21.77
N ASN A 195 4.75 40.55 21.41
CA ASN A 195 6.16 40.91 21.56
C ASN A 195 6.75 41.69 20.37
N LEU A 196 5.92 42.17 19.43
CA LEU A 196 6.32 42.93 18.23
C LEU A 196 7.30 42.19 17.29
N ARG A 197 7.34 40.85 17.35
CA ARG A 197 8.14 39.98 16.47
C ARG A 197 7.36 39.62 15.20
N PHE A 198 7.13 40.62 14.34
CA PHE A 198 6.25 40.45 13.17
C PHE A 198 6.77 39.46 12.12
N GLU A 199 8.08 39.33 11.94
CA GLU A 199 8.65 38.35 11.01
C GLU A 199 8.38 36.90 11.46
N ASP A 200 8.49 36.65 12.76
CA ASP A 200 8.17 35.35 13.36
C ASP A 200 6.68 35.06 13.27
N ALA A 201 5.83 36.04 13.57
CA ALA A 201 4.38 35.93 13.43
C ALA A 201 3.99 35.61 11.97
N ALA A 202 4.60 36.28 10.99
CA ALA A 202 4.34 36.02 9.56
C ALA A 202 4.82 34.62 9.12
N ARG A 203 5.92 34.12 9.69
CA ARG A 203 6.42 32.76 9.44
C ARG A 203 5.45 31.72 10.02
N LEU A 204 5.02 31.90 11.26
CA LEU A 204 4.04 31.04 11.93
C LEU A 204 2.67 31.09 11.24
N TYR A 205 2.26 32.25 10.74
CA TYR A 205 1.00 32.41 10.00
C TYR A 205 1.00 31.65 8.66
N ARG A 206 2.08 31.74 7.87
CA ARG A 206 2.24 30.92 6.65
C ARG A 206 2.19 29.43 6.96
N ARG A 207 2.78 29.04 8.08
CA ARG A 207 2.75 27.66 8.57
C ARG A 207 1.35 27.20 8.94
N LEU A 208 0.58 28.05 9.64
CA LEU A 208 -0.82 27.82 9.96
C LEU A 208 -1.66 27.64 8.69
N GLN A 209 -1.50 28.51 7.69
CA GLN A 209 -2.20 28.39 6.40
C GLN A 209 -1.90 27.05 5.71
N ALA A 210 -0.64 26.61 5.68
CA ALA A 210 -0.28 25.31 5.10
C ALA A 210 -0.96 24.13 5.83
N VAL A 211 -1.06 24.19 7.17
CA VAL A 211 -1.78 23.17 7.96
C VAL A 211 -3.29 23.21 7.67
N GLU A 212 -3.88 24.40 7.62
CA GLU A 212 -5.31 24.59 7.38
C GLU A 212 -5.73 24.23 5.94
N GLU A 213 -4.92 24.48 4.91
CA GLU A 213 -5.18 24.05 3.52
C GLU A 213 -5.25 22.53 3.38
N THR A 214 -4.40 21.82 4.13
CA THR A 214 -4.35 20.35 4.16
C THR A 214 -5.57 19.77 4.86
N THR A 215 -6.00 20.44 5.94
CA THR A 215 -7.11 19.99 6.79
C THR A 215 -8.48 20.40 6.22
N GLY A 216 -8.56 21.54 5.55
CA GLY A 216 -9.79 22.17 5.03
C GLY A 216 -10.39 21.47 3.81
N LYS A 217 -9.58 20.77 2.99
CA LYS A 217 -10.06 19.93 1.88
C LYS A 217 -10.75 18.63 2.33
N GLN A 218 -10.75 18.33 3.63
CA GLN A 218 -11.19 17.04 4.18
C GLN A 218 -12.39 17.14 5.14
N ARG A 219 -13.08 18.30 5.20
CA ARG A 219 -14.30 18.46 5.99
C ARG A 219 -15.52 17.90 5.26
N VAL A 220 -15.63 16.58 5.23
CA VAL A 220 -16.89 15.88 4.98
C VAL A 220 -17.17 15.02 6.21
N THR A 221 -18.04 15.57 7.06
CA THR A 221 -18.91 14.91 8.05
C THR A 221 -18.31 14.04 9.19
N SER A 222 -18.78 14.35 10.41
CA SER A 222 -19.00 13.46 11.57
C SER A 222 -17.91 13.32 12.67
N VAL A 223 -17.94 14.25 13.63
CA VAL A 223 -18.25 14.14 15.09
C VAL A 223 -17.77 12.92 15.93
N LYS A 224 -17.04 11.92 15.44
CA LYS A 224 -16.36 10.93 16.33
C LYS A 224 -14.96 10.61 15.81
N GLN A 225 -13.93 10.99 16.58
CA GLN A 225 -12.56 10.55 16.34
C GLN A 225 -12.47 9.02 16.49
N ARG A 226 -12.68 8.30 15.38
CA ARG A 226 -12.61 6.84 15.33
C ARG A 226 -11.58 6.41 14.30
N ASP A 227 -10.75 5.46 14.70
CA ASP A 227 -9.87 4.75 13.79
C ASP A 227 -10.58 3.47 13.35
N GLN A 228 -10.89 3.39 12.06
CA GLN A 228 -11.65 2.30 11.46
C GLN A 228 -11.00 1.89 10.14
N ASP A 229 -10.99 0.59 9.85
CA ASP A 229 -10.78 0.11 8.49
C ASP A 229 -12.09 -0.48 7.99
N ILE A 230 -12.45 -0.16 6.76
CA ILE A 230 -13.68 -0.60 6.12
C ILE A 230 -13.33 -1.45 4.92
N PHE A 231 -13.90 -2.65 4.87
CA PHE A 231 -13.75 -3.57 3.76
C PHE A 231 -15.04 -3.65 2.96
N GLY A 232 -14.92 -3.74 1.65
CA GLY A 232 -16.00 -4.02 0.71
C GLY A 232 -15.49 -4.96 -0.37
N TYR A 233 -16.40 -5.66 -1.04
CA TYR A 233 -16.04 -6.49 -2.19
C TYR A 233 -17.05 -6.33 -3.31
N TYR A 234 -16.62 -6.70 -4.51
CA TYR A 234 -17.45 -6.93 -5.68
C TYR A 234 -16.99 -8.22 -6.35
N ARG A 235 -17.93 -9.08 -6.74
CA ARG A 235 -17.63 -10.36 -7.40
C ARG A 235 -18.31 -10.42 -8.75
N ALA A 236 -17.53 -10.70 -9.78
CA ALA A 236 -18.00 -10.95 -11.13
C ALA A 236 -17.34 -12.25 -11.65
N GLY A 237 -18.13 -13.32 -11.74
CA GLY A 237 -17.63 -14.65 -12.10
C GLY A 237 -16.58 -15.18 -11.12
N ASP A 238 -15.41 -15.52 -11.64
CA ASP A 238 -14.23 -15.99 -10.90
C ASP A 238 -13.30 -14.85 -10.45
N THR A 239 -13.68 -13.60 -10.71
CA THR A 239 -12.92 -12.42 -10.31
C THR A 239 -13.58 -11.77 -9.10
N VAL A 240 -12.78 -11.50 -8.06
CA VAL A 240 -13.19 -10.79 -6.86
C VAL A 240 -12.32 -9.55 -6.69
N GLN A 241 -12.99 -8.39 -6.65
CA GLN A 241 -12.39 -7.12 -6.28
C GLN A 241 -12.66 -6.88 -4.80
N ILE A 242 -11.62 -6.65 -4.00
CA ILE A 242 -11.75 -6.22 -2.60
C ILE A 242 -11.25 -4.80 -2.47
N GLN A 243 -12.08 -3.93 -1.89
CA GLN A 243 -11.75 -2.57 -1.57
C GLN A 243 -11.48 -2.43 -0.07
N THR A 244 -10.41 -1.73 0.28
CA THR A 244 -10.15 -1.24 1.62
C THR A 244 -10.30 0.28 1.66
N LEU A 245 -10.86 0.81 2.74
CA LEU A 245 -10.88 2.22 3.08
C LEU A 245 -10.35 2.37 4.51
N ASN A 246 -9.38 3.27 4.70
CA ASN A 246 -8.76 3.49 5.99
C ASN A 246 -9.21 4.85 6.53
N VAL A 247 -9.85 4.85 7.69
CA VAL A 247 -10.30 6.04 8.41
C VAL A 247 -9.48 6.22 9.68
N ARG A 248 -8.89 7.39 9.87
CA ARG A 248 -8.11 7.74 11.06
C ARG A 248 -8.58 9.06 11.63
N SER A 249 -8.80 9.12 12.93
CA SER A 249 -9.37 10.29 13.61
C SER A 249 -10.67 10.80 12.94
N GLY A 250 -11.48 9.89 12.39
CA GLY A 250 -12.72 10.23 11.66
C GLY A 250 -12.54 10.70 10.21
N GLN A 251 -11.31 10.76 9.70
CA GLN A 251 -11.01 11.18 8.33
C GLN A 251 -10.59 10.00 7.45
N LEU A 252 -11.10 9.93 6.21
CA LEU A 252 -10.64 8.96 5.22
C LEU A 252 -9.21 9.32 4.78
N VAL A 253 -8.22 8.54 5.22
CA VAL A 253 -6.80 8.76 4.90
C VAL A 253 -6.34 8.02 3.65
N GLY A 254 -7.10 7.01 3.21
CA GLY A 254 -6.75 6.27 2.01
C GLY A 254 -7.73 5.15 1.69
N GLY A 255 -7.52 4.56 0.53
CA GLY A 255 -8.21 3.36 0.11
C GLY A 255 -7.46 2.64 -1.00
N ARG A 256 -7.72 1.34 -1.15
CA ARG A 256 -7.05 0.52 -2.15
C ARG A 256 -7.94 -0.63 -2.64
N ALA A 257 -7.87 -0.88 -3.94
CA ALA A 257 -8.49 -2.03 -4.56
C ALA A 257 -7.48 -3.19 -4.75
N TYR A 258 -7.98 -4.41 -4.60
CA TYR A 258 -7.26 -5.66 -4.75
C TYR A 258 -8.05 -6.60 -5.67
N THR A 259 -7.47 -6.91 -6.80
CA THR A 259 -8.03 -7.83 -7.80
C THR A 259 -7.50 -9.23 -7.57
N PHE A 260 -8.41 -10.19 -7.49
CA PHE A 260 -8.11 -11.62 -7.45
C PHE A 260 -8.87 -12.31 -8.58
N ALA A 261 -8.15 -12.74 -9.60
CA ALA A 261 -8.68 -13.53 -10.72
C ALA A 261 -8.60 -15.03 -10.40
N GLU A 262 -9.29 -15.85 -11.20
CA GLU A 262 -9.30 -17.32 -11.10
C GLU A 262 -9.68 -17.86 -9.70
N GLN A 263 -10.52 -17.13 -8.96
CA GLN A 263 -10.92 -17.52 -7.61
C GLN A 263 -11.96 -18.62 -7.63
N LEU A 264 -11.56 -19.79 -7.13
CA LEU A 264 -12.40 -20.98 -7.05
C LEU A 264 -13.20 -21.07 -5.76
N GLU A 265 -12.89 -20.27 -4.75
CA GLU A 265 -13.63 -20.29 -3.49
C GLU A 265 -15.04 -19.72 -3.71
N PRO A 266 -16.10 -20.53 -3.59
CA PRO A 266 -17.47 -20.05 -3.70
C PRO A 266 -17.85 -19.15 -2.53
N ASP A 267 -17.28 -19.45 -1.36
CA ASP A 267 -17.63 -18.83 -0.11
C ASP A 267 -16.91 -17.50 0.10
N ILE A 268 -17.67 -16.41 -0.04
CA ILE A 268 -17.13 -15.06 0.13
C ILE A 268 -16.69 -14.79 1.57
N GLU A 269 -17.32 -15.41 2.56
CA GLU A 269 -16.99 -15.21 3.97
C GLU A 269 -15.60 -15.81 4.27
N TYR A 270 -15.33 -16.99 3.71
CA TYR A 270 -14.01 -17.61 3.79
C TYR A 270 -12.94 -16.76 3.10
N LEU A 271 -13.23 -16.32 1.87
CA LEU A 271 -12.34 -15.51 1.07
C LEU A 271 -11.99 -14.18 1.77
N MET A 272 -13.00 -13.50 2.31
CA MET A 272 -12.83 -12.28 3.10
C MET A 272 -12.02 -12.52 4.37
N SER A 273 -12.24 -13.64 5.06
CA SER A 273 -11.45 -14.02 6.24
C SER A 273 -9.98 -14.22 5.89
N SER A 274 -9.69 -14.98 4.84
CA SER A 274 -8.31 -15.21 4.37
C SER A 274 -7.65 -13.89 3.96
N PHE A 275 -8.36 -13.02 3.25
CA PHE A 275 -7.88 -11.69 2.87
C PHE A 275 -7.56 -10.82 4.09
N VAL A 276 -8.46 -10.70 5.07
CA VAL A 276 -8.25 -9.85 6.26
C VAL A 276 -7.08 -10.36 7.10
N ASN A 277 -6.95 -11.69 7.26
CA ASN A 277 -5.80 -12.31 7.94
C ASN A 277 -4.47 -11.99 7.24
N GLN A 278 -4.41 -12.13 5.91
CA GLN A 278 -3.23 -11.77 5.13
C GLN A 278 -2.95 -10.26 5.20
N TYR A 279 -3.98 -9.42 5.06
CA TYR A 279 -3.89 -7.96 5.10
C TYR A 279 -3.23 -7.46 6.39
N TYR A 280 -3.69 -7.93 7.55
CA TYR A 280 -3.10 -7.56 8.85
C TYR A 280 -1.89 -8.39 9.28
N ALA A 281 -1.47 -9.37 8.48
CA ALA A 281 -0.14 -9.95 8.63
C ALA A 281 0.94 -9.03 8.06
N ASP A 282 0.64 -8.31 6.98
CA ASP A 282 1.58 -7.39 6.32
C ASP A 282 1.38 -5.91 6.73
N ASN A 283 0.22 -5.58 7.32
CA ASN A 283 -0.09 -4.26 7.84
C ASN A 283 -0.13 -4.24 9.37
N PRO A 284 0.84 -3.60 10.05
CA PRO A 284 0.86 -3.53 11.51
C PRO A 284 -0.09 -2.48 12.08
N HIS A 285 -0.67 -1.60 11.26
CA HIS A 285 -1.55 -0.55 11.75
C HIS A 285 -3.00 -1.02 11.82
N ILE A 286 -3.30 -1.80 12.86
CA ILE A 286 -4.63 -2.34 13.13
C ILE A 286 -5.50 -1.24 13.80
N PRO A 287 -6.72 -0.92 13.32
CA PRO A 287 -7.65 0.04 13.92
C PRO A 287 -8.35 -0.55 15.16
N ARG A 288 -9.23 0.20 15.83
CA ARG A 288 -10.02 -0.36 16.96
C ARG A 288 -11.26 -1.09 16.46
N GLU A 289 -11.83 -0.61 15.35
CA GLU A 289 -13.00 -1.19 14.72
C GLU A 289 -12.64 -1.54 13.27
N VAL A 290 -13.05 -2.73 12.83
CA VAL A 290 -12.95 -3.18 11.45
C VAL A 290 -14.36 -3.46 10.96
N LEU A 291 -14.79 -2.72 9.94
CA LEU A 291 -16.12 -2.86 9.36
C LEU A 291 -16.06 -3.79 8.16
N LEU A 292 -16.94 -4.78 8.15
CA LEU A 292 -16.95 -5.87 7.18
C LEU A 292 -18.28 -5.92 6.41
N PRO A 293 -18.26 -6.36 5.14
CA PRO A 293 -19.45 -6.47 4.30
C PRO A 293 -20.26 -7.74 4.56
N CYS A 294 -19.67 -8.73 5.23
CA CYS A 294 -20.28 -10.02 5.58
C CYS A 294 -19.67 -10.56 6.88
N ALA A 295 -20.34 -11.53 7.50
CA ALA A 295 -19.79 -12.25 8.64
C ALA A 295 -18.60 -13.11 8.17
N LEU A 296 -17.64 -13.34 9.06
CA LEU A 296 -16.50 -14.22 8.80
C LEU A 296 -16.65 -15.50 9.60
N HIS A 297 -16.28 -16.63 9.00
CA HIS A 297 -16.37 -17.96 9.63
C HIS A 297 -15.64 -18.06 10.98
N ASP A 298 -14.58 -17.29 11.14
CA ASP A 298 -13.67 -17.30 12.29
C ASP A 298 -13.41 -15.87 12.78
N ALA A 299 -14.46 -15.04 12.76
CA ALA A 299 -14.43 -13.66 13.24
C ALA A 299 -13.83 -13.55 14.65
N ASP A 300 -14.20 -14.46 15.56
CA ASP A 300 -13.73 -14.43 16.95
C ASP A 300 -12.22 -14.67 17.05
N SER A 301 -11.71 -15.72 16.39
CA SER A 301 -10.28 -16.03 16.39
C SER A 301 -9.44 -14.97 15.68
N LEU A 302 -10.00 -14.36 14.63
CA LEU A 302 -9.35 -13.25 13.94
C LEU A 302 -9.34 -11.99 14.81
N ALA A 303 -10.44 -11.66 15.49
CA ALA A 303 -10.52 -10.53 16.43
C ALA A 303 -9.53 -10.70 17.59
N GLU A 304 -9.39 -11.91 18.13
CA GLU A 304 -8.40 -12.27 19.14
C GLU A 304 -6.97 -12.05 18.62
N LEU A 305 -6.64 -12.61 17.44
CA LEU A 305 -5.33 -12.46 16.81
C LEU A 305 -4.97 -10.98 16.57
N LEU A 306 -5.92 -10.18 16.11
CA LEU A 306 -5.72 -8.75 15.87
C LEU A 306 -5.59 -7.97 17.19
N SER A 307 -6.33 -8.36 18.22
CA SER A 307 -6.25 -7.76 19.55
C SER A 307 -4.89 -8.01 20.21
N ASP A 308 -4.37 -9.25 20.11
CA ASP A 308 -3.04 -9.63 20.57
C ASP A 308 -1.96 -8.78 19.89
N LYS A 309 -2.02 -8.65 18.57
CA LYS A 309 -1.07 -7.84 17.79
C LYS A 309 -1.13 -6.34 18.11
N LYS A 310 -2.32 -5.82 18.41
CA LYS A 310 -2.55 -4.40 18.72
C LYS A 310 -2.28 -4.07 20.20
N GLU A 311 -2.18 -5.09 21.07
CA GLU A 311 -2.16 -4.95 22.53
C GLU A 311 -3.39 -4.22 23.10
N ARG A 312 -4.50 -4.22 22.35
CA ARG A 312 -5.79 -3.59 22.69
C ARG A 312 -6.92 -4.31 21.96
N GLN A 313 -8.11 -4.28 22.54
CA GLN A 313 -9.29 -4.88 21.93
C GLN A 313 -9.56 -4.33 20.52
N VAL A 314 -9.75 -5.24 19.58
CA VAL A 314 -10.19 -5.00 18.20
C VAL A 314 -11.56 -5.63 18.01
N VAL A 315 -12.49 -4.86 17.45
CA VAL A 315 -13.85 -5.32 17.16
C VAL A 315 -14.00 -5.48 15.66
N LEU A 316 -14.40 -6.67 15.22
CA LEU A 316 -14.87 -6.93 13.86
C LEU A 316 -16.40 -6.76 13.85
N GLU A 317 -16.92 -5.87 13.02
CA GLU A 317 -18.35 -5.53 13.00
C GLU A 317 -18.91 -5.63 11.58
N VAL A 318 -20.10 -6.23 11.46
CA VAL A 318 -20.89 -6.25 10.22
C VAL A 318 -22.08 -5.31 10.41
N PRO A 319 -21.93 -4.01 10.12
CA PRO A 319 -22.99 -3.04 10.38
C PRO A 319 -24.19 -3.32 9.47
N GLN A 320 -25.39 -3.23 10.03
CA GLN A 320 -26.66 -3.47 9.30
C GLN A 320 -27.42 -2.18 8.97
N ARG A 321 -27.09 -1.06 9.65
CA ARG A 321 -27.75 0.24 9.48
C ARG A 321 -26.87 1.39 9.97
N GLY A 322 -27.27 2.63 9.65
CA GLY A 322 -26.59 3.86 10.09
C GLY A 322 -25.30 4.18 9.33
N ASP A 323 -24.50 5.10 9.86
CA ASP A 323 -23.30 5.63 9.17
C ASP A 323 -22.27 4.54 8.84
N LYS A 324 -22.04 3.60 9.78
CA LYS A 324 -21.12 2.47 9.57
C LYS A 324 -21.53 1.60 8.38
N TYR A 325 -22.83 1.36 8.21
CA TYR A 325 -23.36 0.61 7.06
C TYR A 325 -23.15 1.37 5.75
N HIS A 326 -23.40 2.69 5.73
CA HIS A 326 -23.15 3.50 4.54
C HIS A 326 -21.67 3.50 4.12
N MET A 327 -20.73 3.46 5.08
CA MET A 327 -19.30 3.34 4.78
C MET A 327 -18.95 2.00 4.12
N VAL A 328 -19.55 0.90 4.59
CA VAL A 328 -19.39 -0.43 3.97
C VAL A 328 -19.98 -0.44 2.56
N GLN A 329 -21.17 0.14 2.36
CA GLN A 329 -21.78 0.27 1.03
C GLN A 329 -20.90 1.10 0.07
N LEU A 330 -20.30 2.19 0.56
CA LEU A 330 -19.34 2.97 -0.21
C LEU A 330 -18.11 2.14 -0.61
N ALA A 331 -17.57 1.32 0.31
CA ALA A 331 -16.46 0.43 0.01
C ALA A 331 -16.84 -0.60 -1.06
N MET A 332 -18.03 -1.20 -0.99
CA MET A 332 -18.55 -2.12 -2.02
C MET A 332 -18.72 -1.43 -3.38
N LYS A 333 -19.27 -0.20 -3.39
CA LYS A 333 -19.42 0.57 -4.63
C LYS A 333 -18.07 0.92 -5.26
N ASN A 334 -17.08 1.26 -4.43
CA ASN A 334 -15.72 1.50 -4.89
C ASN A 334 -15.08 0.23 -5.46
N ALA A 335 -15.33 -0.95 -4.88
CA ALA A 335 -14.88 -2.23 -5.43
C ALA A 335 -15.47 -2.48 -6.83
N GLU A 336 -16.77 -2.24 -7.01
CA GLU A 336 -17.43 -2.36 -8.33
C GLU A 336 -16.83 -1.40 -9.36
N LEU A 337 -16.65 -0.12 -9.01
CA LEU A 337 -16.07 0.87 -9.90
C LEU A 337 -14.61 0.56 -10.25
N SER A 338 -13.83 0.05 -9.31
CA SER A 338 -12.46 -0.39 -9.57
C SER A 338 -12.41 -1.57 -10.53
N TYR A 339 -13.32 -2.53 -10.39
CA TYR A 339 -13.44 -3.64 -11.34
C TYR A 339 -13.80 -3.16 -12.75
N GLN A 340 -14.78 -2.25 -12.88
CA GLN A 340 -15.16 -1.69 -14.18
C GLN A 340 -14.00 -0.96 -14.85
N LYS A 341 -13.24 -0.15 -14.09
CA LYS A 341 -12.06 0.54 -14.61
C LYS A 341 -10.97 -0.40 -15.10
N GLU A 342 -10.72 -1.49 -14.38
CA GLU A 342 -9.75 -2.50 -14.83
C GLU A 342 -10.23 -3.20 -16.12
N LEU A 343 -11.51 -3.53 -16.20
CA LEU A 343 -12.10 -4.13 -17.40
C LEU A 343 -12.03 -3.19 -18.62
N ASP A 344 -12.29 -1.90 -18.43
CA ASP A 344 -12.16 -0.89 -19.48
C ASP A 344 -10.70 -0.73 -19.94
N ALA A 345 -9.76 -0.75 -19.00
CA ALA A 345 -8.32 -0.67 -19.28
C ALA A 345 -7.82 -1.90 -20.04
N ASP A 346 -8.24 -3.11 -19.65
CA ASP A 346 -7.92 -4.35 -20.36
C ASP A 346 -8.47 -4.32 -21.80
N ALA A 347 -9.71 -3.84 -21.98
CA ALA A 347 -10.32 -3.70 -23.30
C ALA A 347 -9.62 -2.63 -24.17
N GLU A 348 -9.11 -1.55 -23.56
CA GLU A 348 -8.30 -0.55 -24.24
C GLU A 348 -6.93 -1.11 -24.65
N MET A 349 -6.25 -1.84 -23.77
CA MET A 349 -4.97 -2.49 -24.04
C MET A 349 -5.09 -3.52 -25.16
N GLN A 350 -6.13 -4.35 -25.12
CA GLN A 350 -6.41 -5.34 -26.17
C GLN A 350 -6.60 -4.65 -27.54
N ARG A 351 -7.36 -3.55 -27.59
CA ARG A 351 -7.53 -2.74 -28.81
C ARG A 351 -6.19 -2.17 -29.30
N ALA A 352 -5.35 -1.69 -28.40
CA ALA A 352 -4.03 -1.18 -28.75
C ALA A 352 -3.11 -2.28 -29.35
N LEU A 353 -3.13 -3.49 -28.79
CA LEU A 353 -2.38 -4.64 -29.34
C LEU A 353 -2.89 -5.05 -30.72
N GLU A 354 -4.21 -5.03 -30.94
CA GLU A 354 -4.82 -5.32 -32.24
C GLU A 354 -4.48 -4.25 -33.29
N GLU A 355 -4.45 -2.98 -32.90
CA GLU A 355 -3.97 -1.91 -33.77
C GLU A 355 -2.50 -2.08 -34.13
N LEU A 356 -1.66 -2.44 -33.16
CA LEU A 356 -0.24 -2.69 -33.38
C LEU A 356 -0.03 -3.86 -34.35
N GLN A 357 -0.77 -4.96 -34.16
CA GLN A 357 -0.76 -6.11 -35.07
C GLN A 357 -1.09 -5.68 -36.52
N LYS A 358 -2.15 -4.87 -36.70
CA LYS A 358 -2.58 -4.39 -38.02
C LYS A 358 -1.54 -3.47 -38.66
N LYS A 359 -1.02 -2.48 -37.91
CA LYS A 359 -0.05 -1.50 -38.42
C LYS A 359 1.26 -2.15 -38.82
N LEU A 360 1.74 -3.12 -38.04
CA LEU A 360 2.99 -3.85 -38.30
C LEU A 360 2.80 -5.10 -39.18
N ARG A 361 1.56 -5.42 -39.58
CA ARG A 361 1.20 -6.59 -40.39
C ARG A 361 1.68 -7.91 -39.77
N LEU A 362 1.58 -8.03 -38.45
CA LEU A 362 1.98 -9.23 -37.72
C LEU A 362 0.95 -10.35 -37.91
N ARG A 363 1.44 -11.59 -38.04
CA ARG A 363 0.58 -12.77 -38.20
C ARG A 363 -0.26 -13.05 -36.95
N GLU A 364 0.31 -12.82 -35.79
CA GLU A 364 -0.31 -13.06 -34.49
C GLU A 364 -0.36 -11.77 -33.67
N LEU A 365 -1.28 -11.73 -32.71
CA LEU A 365 -1.37 -10.63 -31.75
C LEU A 365 -0.04 -10.57 -30.96
N PRO A 366 0.64 -9.41 -30.86
CA PRO A 366 1.93 -9.30 -30.19
C PRO A 366 1.76 -9.36 -28.67
N ARG A 367 1.48 -10.56 -28.14
CA ARG A 367 1.28 -10.78 -26.71
C ARG A 367 2.57 -10.62 -25.91
N ARG A 368 3.72 -10.96 -26.48
CA ARG A 368 5.02 -10.69 -25.86
C ARG A 368 5.77 -9.67 -26.70
N ILE A 369 6.12 -8.55 -26.08
CA ILE A 369 6.88 -7.46 -26.70
C ILE A 369 8.18 -7.28 -25.92
N GLU A 370 9.30 -7.36 -26.61
CA GLU A 370 10.63 -7.14 -26.04
C GLU A 370 11.22 -5.88 -26.65
N CYS A 371 11.58 -4.93 -25.80
CA CYS A 371 12.17 -3.67 -26.22
C CYS A 371 13.62 -3.65 -25.74
N PHE A 372 14.52 -3.42 -26.68
CA PHE A 372 15.95 -3.32 -26.45
C PHE A 372 16.39 -1.86 -26.53
N ASP A 373 17.12 -1.40 -25.53
CA ASP A 373 17.72 -0.07 -25.47
C ASP A 373 19.23 -0.18 -25.24
N ILE A 374 20.01 0.54 -26.05
CA ILE A 374 21.48 0.56 -25.99
C ILE A 374 21.90 1.92 -25.45
N SER A 375 22.54 1.90 -24.28
CA SER A 375 23.04 3.11 -23.62
C SER A 375 24.56 3.17 -23.72
N ASN A 376 25.07 4.18 -24.43
CA ASN A 376 26.49 4.52 -24.49
C ASN A 376 26.84 5.56 -23.42
N ILE A 377 27.36 5.10 -22.29
CA ILE A 377 27.96 6.00 -21.31
C ILE A 377 29.34 6.38 -21.85
N SER A 378 29.64 7.68 -21.92
CA SER A 378 30.94 8.18 -22.39
C SER A 378 32.08 7.65 -21.50
N GLY A 379 32.63 6.48 -21.85
CA GLY A 379 33.69 5.77 -21.13
C GLY A 379 33.42 4.26 -21.01
N ASN A 380 34.21 3.44 -21.72
CA ASN A 380 34.51 2.01 -21.60
C ASN A 380 33.41 0.96 -21.25
N GLN A 381 32.14 1.31 -21.07
CA GLN A 381 31.09 0.36 -20.70
C GLN A 381 29.77 0.70 -21.41
N SER A 382 29.55 0.11 -22.58
CA SER A 382 28.23 0.08 -23.22
C SER A 382 27.35 -0.98 -22.56
N VAL A 383 26.10 -0.63 -22.30
CA VAL A 383 25.13 -1.51 -21.63
C VAL A 383 23.88 -1.60 -22.49
N GLY A 384 23.44 -2.83 -22.76
CA GLY A 384 22.13 -3.12 -23.33
C GLY A 384 21.13 -3.40 -22.23
N SER A 385 19.90 -2.91 -22.38
CA SER A 385 18.79 -3.25 -21.50
C SER A 385 17.63 -3.80 -22.30
N MET A 386 17.00 -4.86 -21.78
CA MET A 386 15.81 -5.46 -22.35
C MET A 386 14.69 -5.36 -21.33
N VAL A 387 13.61 -4.70 -21.74
CA VAL A 387 12.34 -4.71 -21.02
C VAL A 387 11.34 -5.58 -21.77
N THR A 388 10.57 -6.35 -21.02
CA THR A 388 9.56 -7.25 -21.58
C THR A 388 8.17 -6.79 -21.15
N PHE A 389 7.23 -6.83 -22.08
CA PHE A 389 5.82 -6.69 -21.83
C PHE A 389 5.12 -8.00 -22.21
N GLN A 390 4.18 -8.43 -21.37
CA GLN A 390 3.32 -9.58 -21.59
C GLN A 390 1.87 -9.10 -21.54
N ASP A 391 1.13 -9.31 -22.64
CA ASP A 391 -0.24 -8.84 -22.86
C ASP A 391 -0.41 -7.34 -22.59
N GLY A 392 0.62 -6.55 -22.95
CA GLY A 392 0.64 -5.10 -22.75
C GLY A 392 1.14 -4.63 -21.37
N GLU A 393 1.30 -5.54 -20.41
CA GLU A 393 1.74 -5.24 -19.05
C GLU A 393 3.25 -5.50 -18.85
N PRO A 394 3.98 -4.66 -18.09
CA PRO A 394 5.41 -4.87 -17.83
C PRO A 394 5.72 -6.18 -17.08
N ASP A 395 6.45 -7.12 -17.71
CA ASP A 395 6.97 -8.33 -17.07
C ASP A 395 8.40 -8.10 -16.53
N LYS A 396 8.48 -7.55 -15.31
CA LYS A 396 9.74 -7.22 -14.65
C LYS A 396 10.63 -8.43 -14.34
N GLN A 397 10.07 -9.63 -14.21
CA GLN A 397 10.86 -10.84 -13.93
C GLN A 397 11.74 -11.23 -15.13
N ARG A 398 11.32 -10.79 -16.32
CA ARG A 398 12.03 -11.02 -17.58
C ARG A 398 12.97 -9.91 -17.98
N TYR A 399 13.08 -8.83 -17.20
CA TYR A 399 14.02 -7.76 -17.51
C TYR A 399 15.45 -8.29 -17.48
N ARG A 400 16.26 -7.88 -18.46
CA ARG A 400 17.67 -8.26 -18.56
C ARG A 400 18.54 -7.04 -18.79
N ARG A 401 19.78 -7.13 -18.30
CA ARG A 401 20.85 -6.18 -18.59
C ARG A 401 22.00 -6.96 -19.19
N PHE A 402 22.50 -6.48 -20.31
CA PHE A 402 23.58 -7.08 -21.06
C PHE A 402 24.78 -6.14 -20.97
N ARG A 403 25.94 -6.72 -20.65
CA ARG A 403 27.20 -5.98 -20.69
C ARG A 403 27.83 -6.25 -22.05
N ILE A 404 27.96 -5.19 -22.85
CA ILE A 404 28.46 -5.29 -24.22
C ILE A 404 29.99 -5.22 -24.18
N GLN A 405 30.66 -6.19 -24.80
CA GLN A 405 32.10 -6.37 -24.69
C GLN A 405 32.85 -6.05 -25.98
N THR A 406 32.19 -6.08 -27.14
CA THR A 406 32.89 -6.43 -28.39
C THR A 406 33.14 -5.27 -29.37
N LEU A 407 32.96 -4.00 -28.98
CA LEU A 407 33.08 -2.87 -29.92
C LEU A 407 33.94 -1.71 -29.40
N GLU A 408 35.05 -1.44 -30.08
CA GLU A 408 35.79 -0.18 -29.95
C GLU A 408 35.04 0.94 -30.67
N GLY A 409 34.53 1.91 -29.91
CA GLY A 409 33.78 3.07 -30.42
C GLY A 409 32.25 2.88 -30.43
N PRO A 410 31.48 3.98 -30.63
CA PRO A 410 30.01 3.93 -30.64
C PRO A 410 29.50 3.29 -31.94
N ASN A 411 29.28 1.98 -31.92
CA ASN A 411 28.66 1.22 -33.01
C ASN A 411 27.35 0.59 -32.54
N ASP A 412 26.27 1.36 -32.59
CA ASP A 412 24.96 0.95 -32.07
C ASP A 412 24.40 -0.28 -32.79
N PHE A 413 24.70 -0.48 -34.09
CA PHE A 413 24.25 -1.66 -34.84
C PHE A 413 24.95 -2.93 -34.38
N GLY A 414 26.27 -2.89 -34.20
CA GLY A 414 27.02 -4.02 -33.68
C GLY A 414 26.62 -4.33 -32.23
N MET A 415 26.38 -3.29 -31.43
CA MET A 415 25.93 -3.41 -30.04
C MET A 415 24.55 -4.05 -29.96
N MET A 416 23.64 -3.70 -30.86
CA MET A 416 22.32 -4.33 -30.94
C MET A 416 22.43 -5.81 -31.37
N LEU A 417 23.29 -6.12 -32.34
CA LEU A 417 23.51 -7.50 -32.80
C LEU A 417 24.08 -8.41 -31.69
N GLU A 418 24.91 -7.89 -30.80
CA GLU A 418 25.44 -8.64 -29.66
C GLU A 418 24.38 -8.96 -28.60
N VAL A 419 23.33 -8.15 -28.52
CA VAL A 419 22.26 -8.26 -27.52
C VAL A 419 21.10 -9.13 -27.98
N LEU A 420 20.81 -9.17 -29.29
CA LEU A 420 19.79 -10.02 -29.91
C LEU A 420 20.26 -11.48 -30.02
#